data_AF-A0A238IUJ1-F1
#
_entry.id   AF-A0A238IUJ1-F1
#
_cell.length_a   1.000
_cell.length_b   1.000
_cell.length_c   1.000
_cell.angle_alpha   90.00
_cell.angle_beta   90.00
_cell.angle_gamma   90.00
#
_symmetry.space_group_name_H-M   'P 1'
#
loop_
_entity.id
_entity.type
_entity.pdbx_description
1 polymer ?
#
loop_
_entity_poly.entity_id
_entity_poly.type
_entity_poly.pdbx_seq_one_letter_code
_entity_poly.pdbx_strand_id
1 'polypeptide(L)'
;MGKKGSTAQTAYPNGALEAVLKMQRAGFGGIVGAQIAWLESLGDIGAEVAEFVTDRIKEDVKFQREILECEDLDEARSLQSAFIRKAVNQYQAETGKLTSMSLNALKVSHD
;
A
#
# COMPACT_ATOMS: atom_id res chain seq x y z
N MET A 1 -47.87 13.83 59.23
CA MET A 1 -46.44 13.48 59.18
C MET A 1 -46.31 12.04 58.72
N GLY A 2 -45.42 11.74 57.76
CA GLY A 2 -45.17 10.38 57.25
C GLY A 2 -44.92 10.37 55.74
N LYS A 3 -43.69 10.72 55.34
CA LYS A 3 -43.23 10.87 53.95
C LYS A 3 -43.41 9.60 53.11
N LYS A 4 -43.89 9.79 51.87
CA LYS A 4 -43.66 8.89 50.73
C LYS A 4 -42.16 8.69 50.53
N GLY A 5 -41.70 7.44 50.59
CA GLY A 5 -40.37 7.03 50.14
C GLY A 5 -40.49 6.21 48.88
N SER A 6 -40.67 6.88 47.73
CA SER A 6 -40.43 6.27 46.42
C SER A 6 -38.93 6.07 46.29
N THR A 7 -38.44 4.86 46.56
CA THR A 7 -37.10 4.46 46.13
C THR A 7 -37.11 4.39 44.61
N ALA A 8 -36.76 5.52 43.98
CA ALA A 8 -36.31 5.53 42.61
C ALA A 8 -35.06 4.63 42.56
N GLN A 9 -35.29 3.38 42.20
CA GLN A 9 -34.26 2.44 41.83
C GLN A 9 -33.62 3.00 40.56
N THR A 10 -32.53 3.75 40.71
CA THR A 10 -31.70 4.17 39.58
C THR A 10 -31.02 2.94 39.02
N ALA A 11 -31.76 2.20 38.20
CA ALA A 11 -31.22 1.22 37.29
C ALA A 11 -30.36 1.98 36.29
N TYR A 12 -29.05 2.01 36.54
CA TYR A 12 -28.11 2.27 35.45
C TYR A 12 -28.35 1.17 34.41
N PRO A 13 -28.78 1.51 33.18
CA PRO A 13 -29.18 0.50 32.25
C PRO A 13 -27.93 -0.26 31.81
N ASN A 14 -27.93 -1.58 31.97
CA ASN A 14 -26.93 -2.49 31.40
C ASN A 14 -26.64 -2.19 29.90
N GLY A 15 -27.58 -1.54 29.20
CA GLY A 15 -27.42 -1.05 27.83
C GLY A 15 -26.34 0.02 27.61
N ALA A 16 -26.03 0.86 28.62
CA ALA A 16 -24.97 1.86 28.49
C ALA A 16 -23.57 1.20 28.51
N LEU A 17 -23.38 0.19 29.38
CA LEU A 17 -22.16 -0.59 29.43
C LEU A 17 -21.99 -1.46 28.17
N GLU A 18 -23.07 -2.10 27.71
CA GLU A 18 -23.10 -2.84 26.43
C GLU A 18 -22.77 -1.95 25.23
N ALA A 19 -23.31 -0.72 25.19
CA ALA A 19 -22.98 0.24 24.14
C ALA A 19 -21.49 0.64 24.16
N VAL A 20 -20.91 0.86 25.34
CA VAL A 20 -19.48 1.14 25.50
C VAL A 20 -18.63 -0.08 25.09
N LEU A 21 -19.01 -1.29 25.48
CA LEU A 21 -18.29 -2.52 25.10
C LEU A 21 -18.36 -2.80 23.60
N LYS A 22 -19.51 -2.54 22.97
CA LYS A 22 -19.68 -2.65 21.52
C LYS A 22 -18.80 -1.64 20.77
N MET A 23 -18.75 -0.39 21.25
CA MET A 23 -17.88 0.65 20.70
C MET A 23 -16.40 0.27 20.88
N GLN A 24 -16.01 -0.26 22.03
CA GLN A 24 -14.65 -0.73 22.28
C GLN A 24 -14.27 -1.88 21.35
N ARG A 25 -15.12 -2.90 21.20
CA ARG A 25 -14.87 -4.02 20.27
C ARG A 25 -14.80 -3.56 18.82
N ALA A 26 -15.69 -2.65 18.39
CA ALA A 26 -15.66 -2.08 17.05
C ALA A 26 -14.38 -1.26 16.82
N GLY A 27 -13.95 -0.45 17.80
CA GLY A 27 -12.72 0.31 17.74
C GLY A 27 -11.46 -0.56 17.69
N PHE A 28 -11.35 -1.57 18.57
CA PHE A 28 -10.23 -2.51 18.53
C PHE A 28 -10.23 -3.36 17.25
N GLY A 29 -11.40 -3.80 16.78
CA GLY A 29 -11.53 -4.54 15.52
C GLY A 29 -11.09 -3.70 14.31
N GLY A 30 -11.49 -2.43 14.24
CA GLY A 30 -11.04 -1.50 13.21
C GLY A 30 -9.54 -1.25 13.24
N ILE A 31 -8.96 -1.02 14.42
CA ILE A 31 -7.51 -0.79 14.58
C ILE A 31 -6.68 -2.01 14.18
N VAL A 32 -7.12 -3.23 14.50
CA VAL A 32 -6.42 -4.46 14.10
C VAL A 32 -6.56 -4.71 12.59
N GLY A 33 -7.75 -4.49 12.03
CA GLY A 33 -8.00 -4.60 10.58
C GLY A 33 -7.14 -3.64 9.76
N ALA A 34 -7.08 -2.37 10.16
CA ALA A 34 -6.25 -1.35 9.54
C ALA A 34 -4.75 -1.70 9.58
N GLN A 35 -4.26 -2.28 10.68
CA GLN A 35 -2.86 -2.73 10.79
C GLN A 35 -2.54 -3.88 9.85
N ILE A 36 -3.44 -4.86 9.72
CA ILE A 36 -3.26 -5.98 8.79
C ILE A 36 -3.23 -5.48 7.34
N ALA A 37 -4.20 -4.64 6.97
CA ALA A 37 -4.28 -4.12 5.61
C ALA A 37 -3.09 -3.21 5.24
N TRP A 38 -2.54 -2.47 6.20
CA TRP A 38 -1.30 -1.72 6.02
C TRP A 38 -0.09 -2.65 5.79
N LEU A 39 0.04 -3.74 6.55
CA LEU A 39 1.11 -4.74 6.35
C LEU A 39 0.99 -5.44 5.00
N GLU A 40 -0.21 -5.80 4.57
CA GLU A 40 -0.47 -6.37 3.25
C GLU A 40 -0.05 -5.39 2.14
N SER A 41 -0.46 -4.13 2.25
CA SER A 41 -0.08 -3.08 1.29
C SER A 41 1.43 -2.87 1.21
N LEU A 42 2.15 -2.96 2.32
CA LEU A 42 3.62 -2.94 2.32
C LEU A 42 4.23 -4.14 1.60
N GLY A 43 3.64 -5.33 1.78
CA GLY A 43 4.03 -6.53 1.05
C GLY A 43 3.87 -6.35 -0.46
N ASP A 44 2.73 -5.83 -0.90
CA ASP A 44 2.44 -5.57 -2.31
C ASP A 44 3.42 -4.55 -2.92
N ILE A 45 3.71 -3.46 -2.21
CA ILE A 45 4.72 -2.47 -2.64
C ILE A 45 6.10 -3.13 -2.76
N GLY A 46 6.48 -3.97 -1.80
CA GLY A 46 7.76 -4.67 -1.84
C GLY A 46 7.86 -5.66 -3.01
N ALA A 47 6.79 -6.39 -3.30
CA ALA A 47 6.71 -7.30 -4.43
C ALA A 47 6.84 -6.54 -5.77
N GLU A 48 6.17 -5.41 -5.89
CA GLU A 48 6.23 -4.56 -7.09
C GLU A 48 7.65 -4.06 -7.36
N VAL A 49 8.35 -3.55 -6.33
CA VAL A 49 9.74 -3.10 -6.47
C VAL A 49 10.64 -4.25 -6.94
N ALA A 50 10.45 -5.46 -6.40
CA ALA A 50 11.23 -6.62 -6.80
C ALA A 50 10.96 -7.04 -8.26
N GLU A 51 9.71 -6.96 -8.71
CA GLU A 51 9.32 -7.21 -10.10
C GLU A 51 9.97 -6.18 -11.04
N PHE A 52 9.88 -4.89 -10.70
CA PHE A 52 10.50 -3.83 -11.47
C PHE A 52 12.01 -4.00 -11.62
N VAL A 53 12.72 -4.33 -10.54
CA VAL A 53 14.17 -4.58 -10.56
C VAL A 53 14.48 -5.78 -11.47
N THR A 54 13.72 -6.86 -11.35
CA THR A 54 13.87 -8.05 -12.19
C THR A 54 13.71 -7.70 -13.68
N ASP A 55 12.73 -6.87 -14.02
CA ASP A 55 12.51 -6.43 -15.39
C ASP A 55 13.60 -5.49 -15.91
N ARG A 56 14.20 -4.64 -15.06
CA ARG A 56 15.37 -3.85 -15.46
C ARG A 56 16.59 -4.70 -15.73
N ILE A 57 16.86 -5.70 -14.90
CA ILE A 57 17.96 -6.64 -15.14
C ILE A 57 17.80 -7.36 -16.49
N LYS A 58 16.59 -7.84 -16.82
CA LYS A 58 16.33 -8.49 -18.12
C LYS A 58 16.68 -7.57 -19.30
N GLU A 59 16.41 -6.28 -19.15
CA GLU A 59 16.60 -5.32 -20.23
C GLU A 59 18.03 -4.83 -20.35
N ASP A 60 18.76 -4.77 -19.24
CA ASP A 60 20.20 -4.58 -19.24
C ASP A 60 20.91 -5.75 -19.94
N VAL A 61 20.52 -6.99 -19.63
CA VAL A 61 21.06 -8.19 -20.28
C VAL A 61 20.72 -8.22 -21.78
N LYS A 62 19.50 -7.82 -22.14
CA LYS A 62 19.10 -7.70 -23.54
C LYS A 62 19.95 -6.67 -24.27
N PHE A 63 20.09 -5.47 -23.71
CA PHE A 63 20.91 -4.41 -24.29
C PHE A 63 22.38 -4.82 -24.44
N GLN A 64 22.95 -5.49 -23.44
CA GLN A 64 24.32 -6.03 -23.51
C GLN A 64 24.49 -7.06 -24.62
N ARG A 65 23.47 -7.89 -24.89
CA ARG A 65 23.51 -8.83 -26.01
C ARG A 65 23.49 -8.08 -27.34
N GLU A 66 22.55 -7.16 -27.50
CA GLU A 66 22.37 -6.40 -28.74
C GLU A 66 23.62 -5.56 -29.07
N ILE A 67 24.22 -4.91 -28.06
CA ILE A 67 25.41 -4.08 -28.28
C ILE A 67 26.67 -4.91 -28.63
N LEU A 68 26.77 -6.16 -28.17
CA LEU A 68 27.87 -7.06 -28.50
C LEU A 68 27.74 -7.65 -29.91
N GLU A 69 26.54 -7.65 -30.46
CA GLU A 69 26.24 -8.12 -31.82
C GLU A 69 26.36 -7.00 -32.88
N CYS A 70 26.45 -5.74 -32.45
CA CYS A 70 26.62 -4.60 -33.36
C CYS A 70 27.95 -4.61 -34.10
N GLU A 71 27.87 -4.43 -35.43
CA GLU A 71 29.05 -4.28 -36.30
C GLU A 71 29.36 -2.80 -36.60
N ASP A 72 28.43 -1.89 -36.32
CA ASP A 72 28.58 -0.47 -36.61
C ASP A 72 28.23 0.47 -35.43
N LEU A 73 28.81 1.67 -35.45
CA LEU A 73 28.70 2.65 -34.37
C LEU A 73 27.35 3.38 -34.35
N ASP A 74 26.69 3.50 -35.51
CA ASP A 74 25.40 4.18 -35.62
C ASP A 74 24.27 3.31 -35.05
N GLU A 75 24.32 2.00 -35.27
CA GLU A 75 23.47 0.98 -34.67
C GLU A 75 23.66 0.96 -33.14
N ALA A 76 24.91 0.92 -32.68
CA ALA A 76 25.23 0.98 -31.25
C ALA A 76 24.65 2.25 -30.58
N ARG A 77 24.76 3.40 -31.25
CA ARG A 77 24.18 4.67 -30.78
C ARG A 77 22.66 4.63 -30.75
N SER A 78 22.03 4.06 -31.78
CA SER A 78 20.58 3.89 -31.85
C SER A 78 20.07 3.03 -30.69
N LEU A 79 20.69 1.86 -30.46
CA LEU A 79 20.37 0.97 -29.34
C LEU A 79 20.52 1.66 -27.98
N GLN A 80 21.63 2.38 -27.76
CA GLN A 80 21.84 3.11 -26.52
C GLN A 80 20.75 4.16 -26.28
N SER A 81 20.37 4.91 -27.32
CA SER A 81 19.31 5.91 -27.21
C SER A 81 17.95 5.28 -26.89
N ALA A 82 17.65 4.13 -27.50
CA ALA A 82 16.42 3.38 -27.26
C ALA A 82 16.38 2.82 -25.83
N PHE A 83 17.50 2.27 -25.36
CA PHE A 83 17.67 1.75 -24.00
C PHE A 83 17.44 2.84 -22.94
N ILE A 84 18.09 4.00 -23.09
CA ILE A 84 17.93 5.12 -22.14
C ILE A 84 16.49 5.63 -22.14
N ARG A 85 15.89 5.83 -23.33
CA ARG A 85 14.50 6.28 -23.45
C ARG A 85 13.55 5.30 -22.77
N LYS A 86 13.77 4.00 -22.95
CA LYS A 86 12.98 2.95 -22.34
C LYS A 86 13.11 2.96 -20.82
N ALA A 87 14.33 3.05 -20.29
CA ALA A 87 14.58 3.15 -18.86
C ALA A 87 13.85 4.35 -18.24
N VAL A 88 13.97 5.55 -18.84
CA VAL A 88 13.29 6.75 -18.34
C VAL A 88 11.77 6.54 -18.26
N ASN A 89 11.16 6.00 -19.33
CA ASN A 89 9.72 5.75 -19.34
C ASN A 89 9.30 4.74 -18.27
N GLN A 90 10.10 3.69 -18.07
CA GLN A 90 9.81 2.66 -17.07
C GLN A 90 9.94 3.19 -15.64
N TYR A 91 10.98 3.96 -15.33
CA TYR A 91 11.11 4.60 -14.01
C TYR A 91 9.98 5.59 -13.72
N GLN A 92 9.56 6.37 -14.71
CA GLN A 92 8.43 7.30 -14.57
C GLN A 92 7.13 6.55 -14.29
N ALA A 93 6.84 5.50 -15.07
CA ALA A 93 5.66 4.67 -14.88
C ALA A 93 5.67 4.00 -13.50
N GLU A 94 6.81 3.42 -13.11
CA GLU A 94 6.97 2.74 -11.83
C GLU A 94 6.78 3.70 -10.65
N THR A 95 7.38 4.89 -10.71
CA THR A 95 7.21 5.92 -9.69
C THR A 95 5.73 6.31 -9.53
N GLY A 96 5.01 6.45 -10.64
CA GLY A 96 3.56 6.73 -10.62
C GLY A 96 2.75 5.61 -9.98
N LYS A 97 3.11 4.35 -10.29
CA LYS A 97 2.49 3.15 -9.72
C LYS A 97 2.73 3.07 -8.21
N LEU A 98 3.97 3.16 -7.76
CA LEU A 98 4.35 3.12 -6.34
C LEU A 98 3.72 4.26 -5.54
N THR A 99 3.64 5.47 -6.12
CA THR A 99 2.93 6.59 -5.50
C THR A 99 1.46 6.28 -5.30
N SER A 100 0.81 5.70 -6.32
CA SER A 100 -0.60 5.32 -6.26
C SER A 100 -0.86 4.23 -5.22
N MET A 101 0.00 3.19 -5.18
CA MET A 101 -0.05 2.12 -4.17
C MET A 101 0.12 2.69 -2.76
N SER A 102 1.10 3.57 -2.56
CA SER A 102 1.36 4.20 -1.26
C SER A 102 0.19 5.06 -0.78
N LEU A 103 -0.42 5.85 -1.67
CA LEU A 103 -1.60 6.66 -1.33
C LEU A 103 -2.80 5.77 -0.98
N ASN A 104 -2.96 4.63 -1.64
CA ASN A 104 -4.02 3.67 -1.32
C ASN A 104 -3.78 2.99 0.03
N ALA A 105 -2.53 2.57 0.32
CA ALA A 105 -2.15 2.01 1.61
C ALA A 105 -2.48 2.96 2.78
N LEU A 106 -2.23 4.27 2.60
CA LEU A 106 -2.56 5.28 3.59
C LEU A 106 -4.07 5.43 3.80
N LYS A 107 -4.88 5.39 2.73
CA LYS A 107 -6.34 5.48 2.86
C LYS A 107 -6.91 4.31 3.65
N VAL A 108 -6.46 3.08 3.35
CA VAL A 108 -6.94 1.87 4.03
C VAL A 108 -6.56 1.84 5.51
N SER A 109 -5.53 2.58 5.93
CA SER A 109 -5.19 2.74 7.35
C SER A 109 -6.10 3.70 8.14
N HIS A 110 -6.94 4.49 7.45
CA HIS A 110 -7.79 5.53 8.03
C HIS A 110 -9.30 5.32 7.83
N ASP A 111 -9.71 4.28 7.12
CA ASP A 111 -11.11 3.83 6.96
C ASP A 111 -11.50 2.78 8.04
#